data_AF-A0A8J7M0J5-F1
#
_entry.id   AF-A0A8J7M0J5-F1
#
_cell.length_a   1.000
_cell.length_b   1.000
_cell.length_c   1.000
_cell.angle_alpha   90.00
_cell.angle_beta   90.00
_cell.angle_gamma   90.00
#
_symmetry.space_group_name_H-M   'P 1'
#
loop_
_entity.id
_entity.type
_entity.pdbx_description
1 polymer ?
#
loop_
_entity_poly.entity_id
_entity_poly.type
_entity_poly.pdbx_seq_one_letter_code
_entity_poly.pdbx_strand_id
1 'polypeptide(L)'
;MMCSFNDGLKVSYCGPLRIKKEGAIDVFLDDHEIPDDIHGELIEAVLSNNCSDMRRIADIVTEQCGKKLPELETQLPETWVAWAHD
;
A
#
# COMPACT_ATOMS: atom_id res chain seq x y z
N MET A 1 6.19 -6.53 10.22
CA MET A 1 6.84 -5.20 10.11
C MET A 1 5.86 -4.16 9.59
N MET A 2 6.01 -2.89 9.98
CA MET A 2 5.19 -1.79 9.49
C MET A 2 6.04 -0.54 9.22
N CYS A 3 5.87 0.07 8.06
CA CYS A 3 6.44 1.35 7.66
C CYS A 3 5.32 2.36 7.41
N SER A 4 5.47 3.56 7.94
CA SER A 4 4.59 4.70 7.67
C SER A 4 5.43 5.81 7.06
N PHE A 5 4.98 6.36 5.94
CA PHE A 5 5.66 7.41 5.21
C PHE A 5 4.89 8.73 5.35
N ASN A 6 5.61 9.85 5.28
CA ASN A 6 5.03 11.19 5.44
C ASN A 6 4.02 11.57 4.33
N ASP A 7 3.98 10.84 3.21
CA ASP A 7 3.01 11.02 2.12
C ASP A 7 1.67 10.30 2.38
N GLY A 8 1.50 9.69 3.56
CA GLY A 8 0.27 8.97 3.91
C GLY A 8 0.22 7.52 3.40
N LEU A 9 1.29 7.06 2.73
CA LEU A 9 1.53 5.65 2.45
C LEU A 9 1.89 4.89 3.73
N LYS A 10 1.27 3.73 3.94
CA LYS A 10 1.52 2.79 5.02
C LYS A 10 1.67 1.40 4.43
N VAL A 11 2.79 0.75 4.72
CA VAL A 11 3.07 -0.60 4.25
C VAL A 11 3.24 -1.48 5.47
N SER A 12 2.48 -2.55 5.57
CA SER A 12 2.57 -3.52 6.66
C SER A 12 2.64 -4.93 6.12
N TYR A 13 3.53 -5.73 6.68
CA TYR A 13 3.70 -7.13 6.33
C TYR A 13 3.74 -7.98 7.60
N CYS A 14 2.73 -8.83 7.78
CA CYS A 14 2.57 -9.73 8.93
C CYS A 14 2.01 -11.10 8.48
N GLY A 15 2.53 -11.62 7.37
CA GLY A 15 1.93 -12.73 6.62
C GLY A 15 1.40 -12.17 5.30
N PRO A 16 0.23 -11.53 5.28
CA PRO A 16 -0.21 -10.78 4.10
C PRO A 16 0.51 -9.43 4.01
N LEU A 17 0.78 -9.01 2.78
CA LEU A 17 1.26 -7.68 2.44
C LEU A 17 0.06 -6.74 2.29
N ARG A 18 0.05 -5.69 3.11
CA ARG A 18 -0.95 -4.64 3.03
C ARG A 18 -0.30 -3.30 2.76
N ILE A 19 -0.76 -2.63 1.71
CA ILE A 19 -0.28 -1.33 1.25
C ILE A 19 -1.48 -0.40 1.24
N LYS A 20 -1.48 0.58 2.11
CA LYS A 20 -2.56 1.57 2.22
C LYS A 20 -2.01 2.96 1.97
N LYS A 21 -2.60 3.67 1.01
CA LYS A 21 -2.32 5.10 0.79
C LYS A 21 -3.57 5.91 1.08
N GLU A 22 -3.44 6.92 1.92
CA GLU A 22 -4.55 7.81 2.26
C GLU A 22 -5.15 8.45 0.99
N GLY A 23 -6.47 8.29 0.80
CA GLY A 23 -7.19 8.85 -0.34
C GLY A 23 -6.98 8.15 -1.69
N ALA A 24 -6.30 7.00 -1.74
CA ALA A 24 -6.02 6.31 -3.01
C ALA A 24 -6.40 4.83 -3.00
N ILE A 25 -5.55 3.96 -2.44
CA ILE A 25 -5.64 2.50 -2.64
C ILE A 25 -5.31 1.77 -1.33
N ASP A 26 -6.09 0.72 -1.02
CA ASP A 26 -5.78 -0.29 0.01
C ASP A 26 -5.56 -1.62 -0.72
N VAL A 27 -4.31 -1.95 -1.01
CA VAL A 27 -3.92 -3.22 -1.61
C VAL A 27 -3.68 -4.22 -0.50
N PHE A 28 -4.31 -5.38 -0.60
CA PHE A 28 -4.08 -6.51 0.29
C PHE A 28 -3.75 -7.72 -0.56
N LEU A 29 -2.58 -8.31 -0.31
CA LEU A 29 -2.16 -9.56 -0.93
C LEU A 29 -1.80 -10.57 0.15
N ASP A 30 -2.32 -11.78 -0.01
CA ASP A 30 -1.84 -12.91 0.76
C ASP A 30 -0.42 -13.31 0.32
N ASP A 31 0.32 -13.94 1.22
CA ASP A 31 1.72 -14.35 0.99
C ASP A 31 1.89 -15.19 -0.29
N HIS A 32 0.90 -16.03 -0.59
CA HIS A 32 0.86 -16.90 -1.76
C HIS A 32 0.50 -16.19 -3.07
N GLU A 33 -0.02 -14.96 -3.00
CA GLU A 33 -0.36 -14.14 -4.18
C GLU A 33 0.79 -13.23 -4.59
N ILE A 34 1.82 -13.10 -3.75
CA ILE A 34 3.02 -12.32 -4.04
C ILE A 34 3.91 -13.18 -4.94
N PRO A 35 4.34 -12.66 -6.12
CA PRO A 35 5.27 -13.38 -6.98
C PRO A 35 6.56 -13.73 -6.22
N ASP A 36 7.10 -14.94 -6.41
CA ASP A 36 8.30 -15.41 -5.70
C ASP A 36 9.48 -14.42 -5.79
N ASP A 37 9.67 -13.78 -6.95
CA ASP A 37 10.71 -12.77 -7.16
C ASP A 37 10.57 -11.57 -6.20
N ILE A 38 9.33 -11.12 -5.96
CA ILE A 38 9.01 -9.99 -5.06
C ILE A 38 8.98 -10.46 -3.60
N HIS A 39 8.54 -11.70 -3.37
CA HIS A 39 8.48 -12.30 -2.03
C HIS A 39 9.87 -12.35 -1.41
N GLY A 40 10.89 -12.77 -2.17
CA GLY A 40 12.28 -12.76 -1.73
C GLY A 40 12.76 -11.37 -1.29
N GLU A 41 12.53 -10.36 -2.12
CA GLU A 41 12.88 -8.96 -1.80
C GLU A 41 12.11 -8.46 -0.56
N LEU A 42 10.84 -8.84 -0.40
CA LEU A 42 10.00 -8.46 0.72
C LEU A 42 10.49 -9.05 2.04
N ILE A 43 10.84 -10.33 2.05
CA ILE A 43 11.40 -10.98 3.23
C ILE A 43 12.75 -10.33 3.61
N GLU A 44 13.62 -10.05 2.64
CA GLU A 44 14.91 -9.39 2.90
C GLU A 44 14.71 -7.97 3.47
N ALA A 45 13.79 -7.18 2.89
CA ALA A 45 13.44 -5.86 3.38
C ALA A 45 12.88 -5.90 4.81
N VAL A 46 12.09 -6.93 5.12
CA VAL A 46 11.50 -7.14 6.45
C VAL A 46 12.57 -7.52 7.48
N LEU A 47 13.46 -8.45 7.13
CA LEU A 47 14.55 -8.89 8.00
C LEU A 47 15.57 -7.76 8.26
N SER A 48 15.85 -6.95 7.24
CA SER A 48 16.75 -5.80 7.33
C SER A 48 16.07 -4.55 7.92
N ASN A 49 14.76 -4.62 8.19
CA ASN A 49 13.93 -3.52 8.66
C ASN A 49 14.08 -2.25 7.79
N ASN A 50 14.23 -2.43 6.47
CA ASN A 50 14.49 -1.35 5.52
C ASN A 50 13.17 -0.82 4.92
N CYS A 51 12.69 0.30 5.45
CA CYS A 51 11.48 0.93 4.93
C CYS A 51 11.61 1.47 3.50
N SER A 52 12.83 1.75 3.01
CA SER A 52 13.01 2.20 1.62
C SER A 52 12.72 1.06 0.63
N ASP A 53 13.18 -0.15 0.94
CA ASP A 53 12.90 -1.33 0.13
C ASP A 53 11.42 -1.72 0.22
N MET A 54 10.83 -1.68 1.41
CA MET A 54 9.38 -1.90 1.58
C MET A 54 8.55 -0.93 0.74
N ARG A 55 8.98 0.33 0.60
CA ARG A 55 8.32 1.31 -0.26
C ARG A 55 8.42 0.94 -1.73
N ARG A 56 9.61 0.55 -2.19
CA ARG A 56 9.85 0.15 -3.58
C ARG A 56 9.00 -1.08 -3.94
N ILE A 57 8.96 -2.07 -3.06
CA ILE A 57 8.14 -3.27 -3.23
C ILE A 57 6.67 -2.91 -3.28
N ALA A 58 6.21 -2.03 -2.39
CA ALA A 58 4.84 -1.56 -2.41
C ALA A 58 4.48 -0.86 -3.73
N ASP A 59 5.39 -0.07 -4.31
CA ASP A 59 5.21 0.55 -5.62
C ASP A 59 5.07 -0.52 -6.71
N ILE A 60 6.02 -1.46 -6.79
CA ILE A 60 6.01 -2.55 -7.79
C ILE A 60 4.74 -3.40 -7.69
N VAL A 61 4.36 -3.78 -6.47
CA VAL A 61 3.15 -4.56 -6.21
C VAL A 61 1.90 -3.77 -6.58
N THR A 62 1.85 -2.48 -6.26
CA THR A 62 0.73 -1.61 -6.66
C THR A 62 0.68 -1.43 -8.18
N GLU A 63 1.82 -1.35 -8.87
CA GLU A 63 1.86 -1.28 -10.33
C GLU A 63 1.44 -2.59 -11.02
N GLN A 64 1.85 -3.74 -10.46
CA GLN A 64 1.56 -5.05 -11.04
C GLN A 64 0.15 -5.55 -10.70
N CYS A 65 -0.25 -5.44 -9.44
CA CYS A 65 -1.56 -5.92 -8.96
C CYS A 65 -2.62 -4.82 -9.01
N GLY A 66 -2.25 -3.55 -8.79
CA GLY A 66 -3.17 -2.41 -8.86
C GLY A 66 -3.58 -2.05 -10.28
N LYS A 67 -2.89 -2.50 -11.34
CA LYS A 67 -3.43 -2.45 -12.73
C LYS A 67 -4.74 -3.23 -12.92
N LYS A 68 -5.13 -4.08 -11.96
CA LYS A 68 -6.41 -4.78 -11.94
C LYS A 68 -7.52 -3.99 -11.23
N LEU A 69 -7.18 -2.90 -10.53
CA LEU A 69 -8.11 -1.88 -10.06
C LEU A 69 -8.01 -0.71 -11.05
N PRO A 70 -8.84 -0.67 -12.11
CA PRO A 70 -9.04 0.60 -12.78
C PRO A 70 -9.50 1.56 -11.68
N GLU A 71 -8.74 2.63 -11.47
CA GLU A 71 -9.27 3.98 -11.31
C GLU A 71 -10.73 4.02 -10.83
N LEU A 72 -11.00 3.44 -9.66
CA LEU A 72 -12.25 3.65 -8.96
C LEU A 72 -11.98 4.97 -8.27
N GLU A 73 -12.17 6.02 -9.05
CA GLU A 73 -12.59 7.36 -8.67
C GLU A 73 -12.08 7.75 -7.28
N THR A 74 -11.21 8.73 -7.10
CA THR A 74 -11.60 10.15 -7.09
C THR A 74 -13.09 10.49 -6.81
N GLN A 75 -13.88 9.60 -6.22
CA GLN A 75 -15.04 9.93 -5.40
C GLN A 75 -14.50 10.11 -3.99
N LEU A 76 -13.83 11.25 -3.80
CA LEU A 76 -14.05 11.98 -2.56
C LEU A 76 -15.58 12.04 -2.38
N PRO A 77 -16.16 11.56 -1.26
CA PRO A 77 -17.49 12.03 -0.93
C PRO A 77 -17.38 13.55 -0.73
N GLU A 78 -17.85 14.32 -1.71
CA GLU A 78 -18.10 15.77 -1.61
C GLU A 78 -19.18 16.11 -0.55
N THR A 79 -19.33 15.28 0.49
CA THR A 79 -20.34 15.40 1.55
C THR A 79 -19.76 15.65 2.93
N TRP A 80 -18.45 15.92 3.06
CA TRP A 80 -17.86 16.45 4.29
C TRP A 80 -17.45 17.94 4.20
N VAL A 81 -17.94 18.67 3.20
CA VAL A 81 -17.96 20.15 3.20
C VAL A 81 -19.34 20.64 3.68
N ALA A 82 -19.66 20.31 4.92
CA ALA A 82 -20.67 20.95 5.76
C ALA A 82 -20.40 20.35 7.14
N TRP A 83 -19.59 20.95 8.02
CA TRP A 83 -20.06 21.92 9.02
C TRP A 83 -18.86 22.74 9.56
N ALA A 84 -18.38 23.68 8.76
CA ALA A 84 -17.46 24.69 9.24
C ALA A 84 -17.82 26.04 8.63
N HIS A 85 -19.07 26.47 8.84
CA HIS A 85 -19.44 27.89 8.79
C HIS A 85 -20.68 28.11 9.65
N ASP A 86 -20.45 28.89 10.72
CA ASP A 86 -21.37 29.57 11.65
C ASP A 86 -22.23 28.70 12.61
#